data_AF-A0A538IF32-F1
#
_entry.id   AF-A0A538IF32-F1
#
_cell.length_a   1.000
_cell.length_b   1.000
_cell.length_c   1.000
_cell.angle_alpha   90.00
_cell.angle_beta   90.00
_cell.angle_gamma   90.00
#
_symmetry.space_group_name_H-M   'P 1'
#
loop_
_entity.id
_entity.type
_entity.pdbx_description
1 polymer ?
#
loop_
_entity_poly.entity_id
_entity_poly.type
_entity_poly.pdbx_seq_one_letter_code
_entity_poly.pdbx_strand_id
1 'polypeptide(L)'
;MDRSDAYLHWNNAQLSAAEILRRAHGLVAFGWCQGTDATDTAGQPVEPWSAHACHWSLLGALAAALDAPEHAPDTPVLIAELRLALVAISDLIPDWSLRHWNDHPARTQASVIDTLARAQDRLAASAPPEP
;
A
#
# COMPACT_ATOMS: atom_id res chain seq x y z
N MET A 1 -22.24 22.40 4.19
CA MET A 1 -20.78 22.57 4.36
C MET A 1 -20.32 21.33 5.08
N ASP A 2 -20.18 20.24 4.33
CA ASP A 2 -19.84 18.93 4.87
C ASP A 2 -18.33 18.76 4.72
N ARG A 3 -17.65 18.61 5.85
CA ARG A 3 -16.18 18.60 5.97
C ARG A 3 -15.68 17.15 5.94
N SER A 4 -16.26 16.37 5.03
CA SER A 4 -15.96 14.97 4.77
C SER A 4 -15.05 14.81 3.55
N ASP A 5 -14.14 15.77 3.35
CA ASP A 5 -13.05 15.64 2.38
C ASP A 5 -12.14 14.49 2.81
N ALA A 6 -11.95 13.54 1.90
CA ALA A 6 -11.51 12.19 2.18
C ALA A 6 -10.14 12.11 2.87
N TYR A 7 -10.03 11.27 3.90
CA TYR A 7 -8.78 10.99 4.62
C TYR A 7 -7.67 10.38 3.74
N LEU A 8 -8.01 9.94 2.51
CA LEU A 8 -7.09 9.33 1.55
C LEU A 8 -6.90 10.18 0.29
N HIS A 9 -6.99 11.51 0.38
CA HIS A 9 -6.54 12.35 -0.72
C HIS A 9 -5.04 12.56 -0.64
N TRP A 10 -4.34 11.96 -1.59
CA TRP A 10 -2.91 12.08 -1.66
C TRP A 10 -2.48 13.15 -2.67
N ASN A 11 -1.43 13.91 -2.33
CA ASN A 11 -0.77 14.71 -3.36
C ASN A 11 0.05 13.77 -4.27
N ASN A 12 -0.38 13.61 -5.51
CA ASN A 12 0.15 12.62 -6.46
C ASN A 12 1.09 13.22 -7.53
N ALA A 13 1.49 14.49 -7.39
CA ALA A 13 2.25 15.20 -8.43
C ALA A 13 3.60 14.54 -8.80
N GLN A 14 4.12 13.63 -7.96
CA GLN A 14 5.27 12.76 -8.24
C GLN A 14 5.26 11.59 -7.23
N LEU A 15 4.47 10.56 -7.52
CA LEU A 15 4.40 9.38 -6.66
C LEU A 15 5.56 8.42 -6.94
N SER A 16 6.56 8.38 -6.05
CA SER A 16 7.70 7.47 -6.14
C SER A 16 7.40 6.10 -5.52
N ALA A 17 8.17 5.09 -5.88
CA ALA A 17 8.11 3.74 -5.31
C ALA A 17 8.24 3.76 -3.78
N ALA A 18 9.17 4.57 -3.26
CA ALA A 18 9.35 4.74 -1.82
C ALA A 18 8.10 5.34 -1.15
N GLU A 19 7.47 6.34 -1.79
CA GLU A 19 6.26 6.97 -1.27
C GLU A 19 5.06 6.01 -1.30
N ILE A 20 4.92 5.18 -2.34
CA ILE A 20 3.89 4.12 -2.41
C ILE A 20 4.03 3.18 -1.21
N LEU A 21 5.24 2.67 -0.96
CA LEU A 21 5.51 1.76 0.15
C LEU A 21 5.28 2.43 1.51
N ARG A 22 5.69 3.69 1.66
CA ARG A 22 5.49 4.47 2.89
C ARG A 22 4.02 4.66 3.21
N ARG A 23 3.19 4.99 2.21
CA ARG A 23 1.73 5.11 2.37
C ARG A 23 1.09 3.78 2.73
N ALA A 24 1.42 2.71 1.99
CA ALA A 24 0.92 1.38 2.28
C ALA A 24 1.30 0.93 3.70
N HIS A 25 2.53 1.21 4.13
CA HIS A 25 2.98 0.98 5.51
C HIS A 25 2.12 1.73 6.53
N GLY A 26 1.86 3.03 6.29
CA GLY A 26 0.99 3.82 7.16
C GLY A 26 -0.42 3.25 7.30
N LEU A 27 -1.01 2.78 6.20
CA LEU A 27 -2.36 2.18 6.19
C LEU A 27 -2.39 0.86 6.96
N VAL A 28 -1.45 -0.05 6.68
CA VAL A 28 -1.35 -1.33 7.41
C VAL A 28 -1.07 -1.08 8.89
N ALA A 29 -0.25 -0.08 9.24
CA ALA A 29 0.02 0.29 10.62
C ALA A 29 -1.21 0.85 11.33
N PHE A 30 -2.07 1.58 10.63
CA PHE A 30 -3.34 2.06 11.17
C PHE A 30 -4.33 0.90 11.41
N GLY A 31 -4.50 0.02 10.43
CA GLY A 31 -5.36 -1.14 10.55
C GLY A 31 -5.06 -2.19 9.48
N TRP A 32 -4.99 -3.44 9.90
CA TRP A 32 -4.69 -4.57 9.02
C TRP A 32 -5.81 -5.60 9.01
N CYS A 33 -6.12 -6.13 7.83
CA CYS A 33 -7.10 -7.20 7.66
C CYS A 33 -6.61 -8.33 6.75
N GLN A 34 -7.30 -9.47 6.85
CA GLN A 34 -7.14 -10.65 6.00
C GLN A 34 -8.46 -10.98 5.29
N GLY A 35 -8.37 -11.67 4.16
CA GLY A 35 -9.51 -12.22 3.42
C GLY A 35 -10.27 -11.22 2.54
N THR A 36 -9.95 -9.93 2.65
CA THR A 36 -10.49 -8.85 1.80
C THR A 36 -9.44 -7.74 1.68
N ASP A 37 -9.61 -6.87 0.68
CA ASP A 37 -8.64 -5.82 0.40
C ASP A 37 -8.72 -4.65 1.38
N ALA A 38 -9.93 -4.29 1.81
CA ALA A 38 -10.14 -3.39 2.93
C ALA A 38 -11.46 -3.66 3.66
N THR A 39 -11.56 -3.22 4.91
CA THR A 39 -12.82 -3.18 5.66
C THR A 39 -13.06 -1.85 6.34
N ASP A 40 -14.33 -1.54 6.56
CA ASP A 40 -14.77 -0.45 7.43
C ASP A 40 -14.68 -0.82 8.93
N THR A 41 -15.16 0.10 9.78
CA THR A 41 -15.13 -0.05 11.24
C THR A 41 -16.06 -1.14 11.77
N ALA A 42 -17.05 -1.55 10.97
CA ALA A 42 -17.93 -2.68 11.25
C ALA A 42 -17.38 -4.00 10.70
N GLY A 43 -16.17 -4.00 10.12
CA GLY A 43 -15.55 -5.16 9.50
C GLY A 43 -16.18 -5.54 8.15
N GLN A 44 -16.99 -4.67 7.55
CA GLN A 44 -17.59 -4.93 6.24
C GLN A 44 -16.59 -4.62 5.12
N PRO A 45 -16.52 -5.45 4.07
CA PRO A 45 -15.68 -5.18 2.91
C PRO A 45 -16.04 -3.85 2.24
N VAL A 46 -15.03 -3.05 1.92
CA VAL A 46 -15.16 -1.79 1.17
C VAL A 46 -14.03 -1.66 0.15
N GLU A 47 -14.18 -0.75 -0.80
CA GLU A 47 -13.07 -0.40 -1.71
C GLU A 47 -11.87 0.13 -0.91
N PRO A 48 -10.62 -0.20 -1.27
CA PRO A 48 -9.45 0.21 -0.49
C PRO A 48 -9.26 1.72 -0.38
N TRP A 49 -9.62 2.48 -1.42
CA TRP A 49 -9.58 3.95 -1.44
C TRP A 49 -10.85 4.60 -0.85
N SER A 50 -11.80 3.80 -0.32
CA SER A 50 -13.01 4.32 0.32
C SER A 50 -12.65 5.16 1.55
N ALA A 51 -13.34 6.29 1.73
CA ALA A 51 -13.22 7.11 2.93
C ALA A 51 -13.64 6.37 4.22
N HIS A 52 -14.37 5.27 4.09
CA HIS A 52 -14.81 4.43 5.22
C HIS A 52 -13.82 3.31 5.56
N ALA A 53 -12.81 3.06 4.71
CA ALA A 53 -11.82 2.03 4.96
C ALA A 53 -10.99 2.40 6.19
N CYS A 54 -10.79 1.42 7.07
CA CYS A 54 -10.01 1.58 8.29
C CYS A 54 -9.10 0.37 8.59
N HIS A 55 -9.24 -0.72 7.84
CA HIS A 55 -8.30 -1.82 7.83
C HIS A 55 -8.00 -2.21 6.38
N TRP A 56 -6.75 -2.56 6.09
CA TRP A 56 -6.31 -2.94 4.74
C TRP A 56 -5.50 -4.23 4.75
N SER A 57 -5.64 -5.04 3.71
CA SER A 57 -4.63 -6.07 3.39
C SER A 57 -3.40 -5.40 2.78
N LEU A 58 -2.29 -6.15 2.63
CA LEU A 58 -1.12 -5.64 1.89
C LEU A 58 -1.48 -5.14 0.48
N LEU A 59 -2.26 -5.92 -0.26
CA LEU A 59 -2.67 -5.56 -1.62
C LEU A 59 -3.61 -4.33 -1.62
N GLY A 60 -4.58 -4.30 -0.70
CA GLY A 60 -5.49 -3.16 -0.59
C GLY A 60 -4.77 -1.88 -0.15
N ALA A 61 -3.78 -1.97 0.74
CA ALA A 61 -2.97 -0.83 1.15
C ALA A 61 -2.14 -0.26 -0.01
N LEU A 62 -1.59 -1.13 -0.89
CA LEU A 62 -0.90 -0.69 -2.10
C LEU A 62 -1.87 -0.02 -3.08
N ALA A 63 -3.08 -0.55 -3.26
CA ALA A 63 -4.10 0.08 -4.11
C ALA A 63 -4.53 1.45 -3.56
N ALA A 64 -4.83 1.54 -2.26
CA ALA A 64 -5.21 2.78 -1.61
C ALA A 64 -4.10 3.84 -1.61
N ALA A 65 -2.82 3.43 -1.62
CA ALA A 65 -1.68 4.34 -1.72
C ALA A 65 -1.58 5.07 -3.07
N LEU A 66 -2.18 4.50 -4.12
CA LEU A 66 -2.24 5.07 -5.48
C LEU A 66 -3.43 6.02 -5.68
N ASP A 67 -4.33 6.15 -4.69
CA ASP A 67 -5.63 6.82 -4.78
C ASP A 67 -6.67 6.01 -5.60
N ALA A 68 -7.90 6.51 -5.64
CA ALA A 68 -8.99 5.93 -6.41
C ALA A 68 -8.64 5.92 -7.92
N PRO A 69 -9.09 4.92 -8.70
CA PRO A 69 -8.80 4.81 -10.13
C PRO A 69 -9.16 6.07 -10.95
N GLU A 70 -10.19 6.80 -10.53
CA GLU A 70 -10.62 8.07 -11.14
C GLU A 70 -9.67 9.25 -10.89
N HIS A 71 -8.80 9.16 -9.88
CA HIS A 71 -7.85 10.21 -9.47
C HIS A 71 -6.39 9.81 -9.73
N ALA A 72 -6.11 8.52 -9.90
CA ALA A 72 -4.77 8.02 -10.16
C ALA A 72 -4.34 8.36 -11.60
N PRO A 73 -3.22 9.10 -11.78
CA PRO A 73 -2.74 9.43 -13.11
C PRO A 73 -2.17 8.19 -13.80
N ASP A 74 -2.83 7.67 -14.84
CA ASP A 74 -2.31 6.57 -15.67
C ASP A 74 -1.16 7.04 -16.55
N THR A 75 0.00 7.21 -15.92
CA THR A 75 1.23 7.69 -16.56
C THR A 75 2.28 6.58 -16.58
N PRO A 76 3.10 6.49 -17.65
CA PRO A 76 4.21 5.53 -17.70
C PRO A 76 5.16 5.64 -16.51
N VAL A 77 5.33 6.85 -15.96
CA VAL A 77 6.14 7.12 -14.76
C VAL A 77 5.53 6.42 -13.54
N LEU A 78 4.24 6.62 -13.27
CA LEU A 78 3.57 5.94 -12.15
C LEU A 78 3.66 4.42 -12.27
N ILE A 79 3.45 3.88 -13.47
CA ILE A 79 3.57 2.43 -13.72
C ILE A 79 5.00 1.94 -13.40
N ALA A 80 6.02 2.70 -13.79
CA ALA A 80 7.41 2.35 -13.49
C ALA A 80 7.68 2.36 -11.98
N GLU A 81 7.23 3.38 -11.26
CA GLU A 81 7.37 3.49 -9.81
C GLU A 81 6.61 2.38 -9.06
N LEU A 82 5.39 2.05 -9.48
CA LEU A 82 4.64 0.93 -8.93
C LEU A 82 5.37 -0.41 -9.15
N ARG A 83 5.94 -0.63 -10.35
CA ARG A 83 6.73 -1.82 -10.63
C ARG A 83 7.96 -1.92 -9.71
N LEU A 84 8.66 -0.82 -9.49
CA LEU A 84 9.81 -0.77 -8.57
C LEU A 84 9.39 -1.13 -7.14
N ALA A 85 8.27 -0.58 -6.65
CA ALA A 85 7.73 -0.92 -5.33
C ALA A 85 7.37 -2.42 -5.22
N LEU A 86 6.73 -2.98 -6.25
CA LEU A 86 6.36 -4.40 -6.29
C LEU A 86 7.58 -5.32 -6.33
N VAL A 87 8.62 -4.97 -7.08
CA VAL A 87 9.89 -5.72 -7.12
C VAL A 87 10.56 -5.72 -5.74
N ALA A 88 10.60 -4.56 -5.07
CA ALA A 88 11.18 -4.47 -3.72
C ALA A 88 10.45 -5.35 -2.70
N ILE A 89 9.13 -5.50 -2.85
CA ILE A 89 8.31 -6.40 -2.03
C ILE A 89 8.54 -7.88 -2.42
N SER A 90 8.58 -8.20 -3.71
CA SER A 90 8.66 -9.60 -4.17
C SER A 90 9.93 -10.31 -3.71
N ASP A 91 11.03 -9.58 -3.54
CA ASP A 91 12.28 -10.14 -3.00
C ASP A 91 12.16 -10.60 -1.54
N LEU A 92 11.14 -10.11 -0.81
CA LEU A 92 10.92 -10.38 0.61
C LEU A 92 9.78 -11.39 0.85
N ILE A 93 8.93 -11.58 -0.14
CA ILE A 93 7.74 -12.43 -0.07
C ILE A 93 8.01 -13.71 -0.88
N PRO A 94 8.25 -14.86 -0.21
CA PRO A 94 8.49 -16.14 -0.89
C PRO A 94 7.16 -16.78 -1.34
N ASP A 95 6.26 -15.97 -1.88
CA ASP A 95 4.94 -16.38 -2.37
C ASP A 95 4.64 -15.66 -3.68
N TRP A 96 3.95 -16.35 -4.59
CA TRP A 96 3.58 -15.79 -5.89
C TRP A 96 2.39 -14.81 -5.79
N SER A 97 1.70 -14.76 -4.65
CA SER A 97 0.52 -13.93 -4.43
C SER A 97 0.60 -13.13 -3.13
N LEU A 98 0.55 -11.80 -3.25
CA LEU A 98 0.44 -10.90 -2.10
C LEU A 98 -0.80 -11.19 -1.26
N ARG A 99 -1.92 -11.54 -1.91
CA ARG A 99 -3.16 -11.93 -1.22
C ARG A 99 -2.95 -13.19 -0.40
N HIS A 100 -2.41 -14.25 -1.02
CA HIS A 100 -2.19 -15.53 -0.34
C HIS A 100 -1.20 -15.38 0.84
N TRP A 101 -0.11 -14.65 0.63
CA TRP A 101 0.86 -14.38 1.69
C TRP A 101 0.29 -13.55 2.84
N ASN A 102 -0.55 -12.55 2.54
CA ASN A 102 -1.25 -11.72 3.54
C ASN A 102 -2.27 -12.53 4.32
N ASP A 103 -3.04 -13.38 3.64
CA ASP A 103 -4.17 -14.11 4.23
C ASP A 103 -3.76 -15.42 4.89
N HIS A 104 -2.46 -15.72 4.91
CA HIS A 104 -1.94 -16.89 5.60
C HIS A 104 -2.33 -16.86 7.10
N PRO A 105 -2.85 -17.95 7.71
CA PRO A 105 -3.36 -17.92 9.08
C PRO A 105 -2.35 -17.51 10.16
N ALA A 106 -1.05 -17.72 9.90
CA ALA A 106 0.03 -17.29 10.79
C ALA A 106 0.53 -15.86 10.53
N ARG A 107 -0.03 -15.15 9.54
CA ARG A 107 0.37 -13.79 9.22
C ARG A 107 -0.07 -12.85 10.34
N THR A 108 0.76 -11.84 10.60
CA THR A 108 0.47 -10.79 11.57
C THR A 108 0.69 -9.43 10.95
N GLN A 109 -0.05 -8.42 11.44
CA GLN A 109 0.14 -7.02 11.07
C GLN A 109 1.62 -6.61 11.20
N ALA A 110 2.26 -6.94 12.32
CA ALA A 110 3.67 -6.64 12.56
C ALA A 110 4.59 -7.18 11.47
N SER A 111 4.36 -8.40 10.98
CA SER A 111 5.17 -8.95 9.89
C SER A 111 4.91 -8.30 8.53
N VAL A 112 3.70 -7.78 8.28
CA VAL A 112 3.41 -7.02 7.05
C VAL A 112 4.09 -5.65 7.11
N ILE A 113 4.03 -4.99 8.26
CA ILE A 113 4.74 -3.73 8.54
C ILE A 113 6.25 -3.91 8.35
N ASP A 114 6.85 -4.95 8.94
CA ASP A 114 8.28 -5.25 8.80
C ASP A 114 8.68 -5.45 7.32
N THR A 115 7.90 -6.23 6.57
CA THR A 115 8.14 -6.42 5.13
C THR A 115 8.10 -5.10 4.36
N LEU A 116 7.13 -4.23 4.63
CA LEU A 116 7.02 -2.93 3.98
C LEU A 116 8.17 -1.98 4.35
N ALA A 117 8.63 -2.01 5.60
CA ALA A 117 9.78 -1.24 6.04
C ALA A 117 11.07 -1.71 5.35
N ARG A 118 11.30 -3.02 5.31
CA ARG A 118 12.47 -3.62 4.62
C ARG A 118 12.45 -3.35 3.11
N ALA A 119 11.28 -3.31 2.49
CA ALA A 119 11.16 -2.94 1.08
C ALA A 119 11.56 -1.47 0.84
N GLN A 120 11.19 -0.55 1.74
CA GLN A 120 11.62 0.85 1.69
C GLN A 120 13.14 0.98 1.83
N ASP A 121 13.75 0.28 2.79
CA ASP A 121 15.20 0.28 2.98
C ASP A 121 15.97 -0.19 1.74
N ARG A 122 15.44 -1.20 1.03
CA ARG A 122 16.02 -1.70 -0.23
C ARG A 122 15.98 -0.64 -1.34
N LEU A 123 14.87 0.09 -1.47
CA LEU A 123 14.78 1.18 -2.44
C LEU A 123 15.78 2.30 -2.12
N ALA A 124 15.88 2.68 -0.85
CA ALA A 124 16.84 3.68 -0.40
C ALA A 124 18.30 3.26 -0.67
N ALA A 125 18.63 1.98 -0.44
CA ALA A 125 19.98 1.45 -0.71
C ALA A 125 20.29 1.30 -2.22
N SER A 126 19.27 1.25 -3.07
CA SER A 126 19.42 1.11 -4.52
C SER A 126 19.47 2.46 -5.25
N ALA A 127 19.13 3.56 -4.57
CA ALA A 127 19.28 4.90 -5.11
C ALA A 127 20.76 5.28 -5.21
N PRO A 128 21.24 5.83 -6.33
CA PRO A 128 22.60 6.34 -6.41
C PRO A 128 22.80 7.47 -5.39
N PRO A 129 23.97 7.60 -4.74
CA PRO A 129 24.24 8.73 -3.87
C PRO A 129 24.13 10.04 -4.68
N GLU A 130 23.45 11.05 -4.15
CA GLU A 130 23.44 12.39 -4.75
C GLU A 130 24.90 12.92 -4.83
N PRO A 131 25.28 13.56 -5.96
CA PRO A 131 26.62 14.12 -6.16
C PRO A 131 26.91 15.34 -5.28
#